data_AF-A0A838CZ02-F1
#
_entry.id   AF-A0A838CZ02-F1
#
_cell.length_a   1.000
_cell.length_b   1.000
_cell.length_c   1.000
_cell.angle_alpha   90.00
_cell.angle_beta   90.00
_cell.angle_gamma   90.00
#
_symmetry.space_group_name_H-M   'P 1'
#
loop_
_entity.id
_entity.type
_entity.pdbx_description
1 polymer ?
#
loop_
_entity_poly.entity_id
_entity_poly.type
_entity_poly.pdbx_seq_one_letter_code
_entity_poly.pdbx_strand_id
1 'polypeptide(L)' 'MATTPKDERLQIRVGPADKALLERAASATHLNLSAFVLQAVASRAEEVLAEADIEATLGAS' A
#
# COMPACT_ATOMS: atom_id res chain seq x y z
N MET A 1 -22.30 19.35 -16.60
CA MET A 1 -21.88 17.94 -16.59
C MET A 1 -20.71 17.82 -15.62
N ALA A 2 -20.86 17.11 -14.51
CA ALA A 2 -19.80 16.98 -13.51
C ALA A 2 -18.83 15.86 -13.94
N THR A 3 -17.55 16.18 -14.09
CA THR A 3 -16.51 15.20 -14.39
C THR A 3 -16.15 14.48 -13.09
N THR A 4 -16.51 13.20 -12.96
CA THR A 4 -15.99 12.36 -11.88
C THR A 4 -14.47 12.28 -12.04
N PRO A 5 -13.65 12.67 -11.05
CA PRO A 5 -12.21 12.48 -11.15
C PRO A 5 -11.93 10.98 -11.30
N LYS A 6 -11.11 10.61 -12.29
CA LYS A 6 -10.71 9.23 -12.57
C LYS A 6 -9.80 8.64 -11.47
N ASP A 7 -9.32 9.47 -10.56
CA ASP A 7 -8.31 9.14 -9.59
C ASP A 7 -8.85 9.35 -8.16
N GLU A 8 -8.83 8.29 -7.36
CA GLU A 8 -9.11 8.35 -5.93
C GLU A 8 -7.81 8.67 -5.16
N ARG A 9 -7.88 9.59 -4.20
CA ARG A 9 -6.72 10.07 -3.44
C ARG A 9 -6.71 9.52 -2.03
N LEU A 10 -5.67 8.76 -1.69
CA LEU A 10 -5.41 8.32 -0.32
C LEU A 10 -4.69 9.42 0.47
N GLN A 11 -5.26 9.82 1.62
CA GLN A 11 -4.64 10.78 2.55
C GLN A 11 -4.24 10.07 3.84
N ILE A 12 -2.94 10.08 4.17
CA ILE A 12 -2.38 9.40 5.34
C ILE A 12 -1.69 10.43 6.22
N ARG A 13 -1.99 10.40 7.53
CA ARG A 13 -1.25 11.15 8.54
C ARG A 13 -0.18 10.25 9.12
N VAL A 14 1.05 10.73 9.15
CA VAL A 14 2.21 10.00 9.71
C VAL A 14 2.95 10.89 10.70
N GLY A 15 3.51 10.28 11.74
CA GLY A 15 4.40 10.96 12.65
C GLY A 15 5.70 11.39 11.96
N PRO A 16 6.43 12.38 12.49
CA PRO A 16 7.66 12.86 11.88
C PRO A 16 8.77 11.80 11.85
N ALA A 17 8.87 10.97 12.90
CA ALA A 17 9.85 9.87 12.95
C ALA A 17 9.56 8.80 11.89
N ASP A 18 8.30 8.38 11.78
CA ASP A 18 7.88 7.39 10.79
C ASP A 18 8.08 7.93 9.36
N LYS A 19 7.74 9.20 9.11
CA LYS A 19 7.97 9.85 7.82
C LYS A 19 9.45 9.81 7.44
N ALA A 20 10.35 10.15 8.37
CA ALA A 20 11.79 10.13 8.12
C ALA A 20 12.31 8.71 7.81
N LEU A 21 11.77 7.69 8.48
CA LEU A 21 12.09 6.29 8.19
C LEU A 21 11.65 5.91 6.77
N LEU A 22 10.40 6.21 6.41
CA LEU A 22 9.85 5.91 5.08
C LEU A 22 10.59 6.65 3.96
N GLU A 23 11.02 7.90 4.17
CA GLU A 23 11.80 8.66 3.21
C GLU A 23 13.19 8.05 2.95
N ARG A 24 13.84 7.55 4.00
CA ARG A 24 15.11 6.82 3.87
C ARG A 24 14.93 5.52 3.10
N ALA A 25 13.86 4.77 3.38
CA ALA A 25 13.56 3.53 2.67
C ALA A 25 13.24 3.78 1.20
N ALA A 26 12.40 4.78 0.90
CA ALA A 26 12.10 5.20 -0.46
C ALA A 26 13.37 5.60 -1.23
N SER A 27 14.28 6.33 -0.57
CA SER A 27 15.57 6.70 -1.16
C SER A 27 16.43 5.48 -1.46
N ALA A 28 16.50 4.48 -0.57
CA ALA A 28 17.24 3.25 -0.79
C ALA A 28 16.68 2.41 -1.96
N THR A 29 15.39 2.53 -2.25
CA THR A 29 14.73 1.88 -3.39
C THR A 29 14.63 2.75 -4.63
N HIS A 30 15.22 3.96 -4.64
CA HIS A 30 15.14 4.93 -5.74
C HIS A 30 13.71 5.34 -6.12
N LEU A 31 12.81 5.40 -5.13
CA LEU A 31 11.42 5.81 -5.28
C LEU A 31 11.18 7.13 -4.54
N ASN A 32 10.16 7.87 -4.96
CA ASN A 32 9.60 8.91 -4.10
C ASN A 32 8.76 8.27 -2.99
N LEU A 33 8.52 9.02 -1.90
CA LEU A 33 7.82 8.52 -0.72
C LEU A 33 6.42 7.95 -1.05
N SER A 34 5.64 8.63 -1.89
CA SER A 34 4.29 8.18 -2.24
C SER A 34 4.31 6.87 -3.03
N ALA A 35 5.22 6.74 -4.00
CA ALA A 35 5.39 5.53 -4.81
C ALA A 35 5.86 4.36 -3.94
N PHE A 36 6.82 4.61 -3.05
CA PHE A 36 7.30 3.61 -2.09
C PHE A 36 6.18 3.10 -1.19
N VAL A 37 5.40 4.00 -0.58
CA VAL A 37 4.29 3.63 0.31
C VAL A 37 3.21 2.87 -0.45
N LEU A 38 2.83 3.35 -1.64
CA LEU A 38 1.80 2.68 -2.44
C LEU A 38 2.22 1.27 -2.85
N GLN A 39 3.48 1.11 -3.30
CA GLN A 39 4.00 -0.21 -3.67
C GLN A 39 4.05 -1.16 -2.47
N ALA A 40 4.53 -0.69 -1.32
CA ALA A 40 4.61 -1.51 -0.11
C ALA A 40 3.21 -1.97 0.36
N VAL A 41 2.22 -1.07 0.32
CA VAL A 41 0.83 -1.39 0.70
C VAL A 41 0.19 -2.34 -0.30
N ALA A 42 0.41 -2.14 -1.61
CA ALA A 42 -0.11 -3.02 -2.65
C ALA A 42 0.42 -4.46 -2.48
N SER A 43 1.74 -4.63 -2.36
CA SER A 43 2.35 -5.95 -2.14
C SER A 43 1.83 -6.61 -0.86
N ARG A 44 1.67 -5.85 0.23
CA ARG A 44 1.13 -6.42 1.47
C ARG A 44 -0.35 -6.80 1.34
N ALA A 45 -1.14 -6.04 0.60
CA ALA A 45 -2.54 -6.37 0.36
C ALA A 45 -2.67 -7.66 -0.46
N GLU A 46 -1.84 -7.85 -1.49
CA GLU A 46 -1.78 -9.07 -2.29
C GLU A 46 -1.45 -10.30 -1.41
N GLU A 47 -0.45 -10.19 -0.53
CA GLU A 47 -0.11 -11.26 0.43
C GLU A 47 -1.28 -11.63 1.34
N VAL A 48 -1.98 -10.63 1.89
CA VAL A 48 -3.11 -10.86 2.81
C VAL A 48 -4.28 -11.54 2.10
N LEU A 49 -4.58 -11.14 0.86
CA LEU A 49 -5.66 -11.76 0.09
C LEU A 49 -5.29 -13.18 -0.36
N ALA A 50 -4.02 -13.43 -0.69
CA ALA A 50 -3.55 -14.77 -1.02
C ALA A 50 -3.68 -15.71 0.19
N GLU A 51 -3.30 -15.27 1.39
CA GLU A 51 -3.47 -16.06 2.61
C GLU A 51 -4.94 -16.36 2.89
N ALA A 52 -5.82 -15.35 2.78
CA ALA A 52 -7.26 -15.53 3.02
C ALA A 52 -7.91 -16.49 2.00
N ASP A 53 -7.48 -16.47 0.74
CA ASP A 53 -7.97 -17.39 -0.30
C ASP A 53 -7.57 -18.85 -0.02
N ILE A 54 -6.34 -19.06 0.48
CA ILE A 54 -5.84 -20.38 0.92
C ILE A 54 -6.67 -20.91 2.10
N GLU A 55 -6.94 -20.09 3.11
CA GLU A 55 -7.77 -20.50 4.25
C GLU A 55 -9.20 -20.87 3.83
N ALA A 56 -9.78 -20.13 2.89
CA ALA A 56 -11.12 -20.39 2.37
C ALA A 56 -11.21 -21.71 1.57
N THR A 57 -10.15 -22.08 0.84
CA THR A 57 -10.11 -23.35 0.09
C THR A 57 -9.85 -24.57 0.97
N LEU A 58 -9.12 -24.43 2.08
CA LEU A 58 -8.89 -25.50 3.05
C LEU A 58 -10.10 -25.80 3.94
N GLY A 59 -10.95 -24.81 4.24
CA GLY A 59 -12.17 -24.99 5.04
C GLY A 59 -13.38 -25.54 4.26
N ALA A 60 -13.27 -25.65 2.94
CA ALA A 60 -14.34 -26.09 2.04
C ALA A 60 -14.22 -27.55 1.55
N SER A 61 -13.23 -28.32 2.07
CA SER A 61 -13.06 -29.75 1.81
C SER A 61 -13.52 -30.62 2.98
#